data_AF-A0A4V1N2G0-F1
#
_entry.id   AF-A0A4V1N2G0-F1
#
_cell.length_a   1.000
_cell.length_b   1.000
_cell.length_c   1.000
_cell.angle_alpha   90.00
_cell.angle_beta   90.00
_cell.angle_gamma   90.00
#
_symmetry.space_group_name_H-M   'P 1'
#
loop_
_entity.id
_entity.type
_entity.pdbx_description
1 polymer ?
#
loop_
_entity_poly.entity_id
_entity_poly.type
_entity_poly.pdbx_seq_one_letter_code
_entity_poly.pdbx_strand_id
1 'polypeptide(L)'
;MDNFLTKITVSNTLTFLYTGLCLVFPMGLLSLTVGPNRWVAQLAALYKWSDETQSTLQKVAIVFFLVVVLWATIKVTQYLDNKFNYNRKQKRIVWGLLSIGLLCSVYIFSFQPEVLTAINVNNSVDRSETAEYHFGPYPDEAKLAQLKAEKYDGVISLLHPMVVPAEPILMDKEKINAEKSGIKLISVPMLPWISKNDSSVVAIRKMARELKGKYYVHCYLGKDRANVFKNLIRKETGHTVKGVANSERRIDLKKQFERGPIFTLENEVYLTPCPTDEEMLAYILNGKINSVVSLLNPEEEGDAKILETEQTLMTRYNQFYANHPVTKKMTDAEILEKIKVIKTYRKPIVIHAFFSDNSTAKRFKELYSKDRTP
;
A
#
# COMPACT_ATOMS: atom_id res chain seq x y z
N MET A 1 46.90 -9.95 -11.91
CA MET A 1 45.79 -10.32 -11.00
C MET A 1 44.52 -10.31 -11.85
N ASP A 2 44.55 -11.11 -12.93
CA ASP A 2 43.74 -10.89 -14.13
C ASP A 2 43.13 -12.22 -14.55
N ASN A 3 41.89 -12.48 -14.12
CA ASN A 3 40.94 -13.43 -14.72
C ASN A 3 39.65 -13.64 -13.88
N PHE A 4 39.28 -12.71 -13.00
CA PHE A 4 38.06 -12.86 -12.18
C PHE A 4 36.77 -12.47 -12.90
N LEU A 5 36.86 -11.80 -14.05
CA LEU A 5 35.71 -11.36 -14.83
C LEU A 5 35.57 -12.27 -16.06
N THR A 6 34.55 -13.13 -16.03
CA THR A 6 34.09 -13.88 -17.20
C THR A 6 33.84 -12.91 -18.36
N LYS A 7 34.36 -13.23 -19.55
CA LYS A 7 34.02 -12.45 -20.76
C LYS A 7 32.50 -12.36 -20.86
N ILE A 8 31.98 -11.15 -21.00
CA ILE A 8 30.55 -10.90 -21.13
C ILE A 8 30.13 -11.48 -22.48
N THR A 9 29.37 -12.57 -22.43
CA THR A 9 28.74 -13.21 -23.60
C THR A 9 27.24 -13.25 -23.38
N VAL A 10 26.46 -13.29 -24.45
CA VAL A 10 24.99 -13.35 -24.37
C VAL A 10 24.52 -14.53 -23.51
N SER A 11 25.16 -15.70 -23.65
CA SER A 11 24.84 -16.89 -22.86
C SER A 11 25.12 -16.72 -21.37
N ASN A 12 26.24 -16.07 -21.01
CA ASN A 12 26.57 -15.80 -19.61
C ASN A 12 25.64 -14.75 -19.00
N THR A 13 25.25 -13.73 -19.77
CA THR A 13 24.28 -12.72 -19.34
C THR A 13 22.91 -13.35 -19.10
N LEU A 14 22.41 -14.21 -19.99
CA LEU A 14 21.14 -14.91 -19.81
C LEU A 14 21.16 -15.85 -18.59
N THR A 15 22.26 -16.56 -18.40
CA THR A 15 22.46 -17.43 -17.23
C THR A 15 22.47 -16.62 -15.94
N PHE A 16 23.14 -15.48 -15.94
CA PHE A 16 23.17 -14.56 -14.80
C PHE A 16 21.78 -14.01 -14.46
N LEU A 17 21.04 -13.53 -15.45
CA LEU A 17 19.69 -13.00 -15.24
C LEU A 17 18.73 -14.06 -14.70
N TYR A 18 18.78 -15.27 -15.28
CA TYR A 18 17.94 -16.37 -14.83
C TYR A 18 18.29 -16.81 -13.40
N THR A 19 19.57 -17.03 -13.11
CA THR A 19 20.00 -17.45 -11.76
C THR A 19 19.72 -16.35 -10.73
N GLY A 20 19.85 -15.08 -11.12
CA GLY A 20 19.41 -13.93 -10.34
C GLY A 20 17.95 -14.03 -9.98
N LEU A 21 17.08 -14.21 -10.98
CA LEU A 21 15.64 -14.39 -10.77
C LEU A 21 15.32 -15.57 -9.83
N CYS A 22 15.92 -16.73 -10.09
CA CYS A 22 15.72 -17.94 -9.29
C CYS A 22 16.23 -17.85 -7.86
N LEU A 23 17.14 -16.93 -7.55
CA LEU A 23 17.67 -16.73 -6.20
C LEU A 23 16.95 -15.61 -5.47
N VAL A 24 16.65 -14.49 -6.15
CA VAL A 24 15.96 -13.33 -5.57
C VAL A 24 14.59 -13.73 -5.03
N PHE A 25 13.79 -14.50 -5.78
CA PHE A 25 12.43 -14.86 -5.36
C PHE A 25 12.39 -15.75 -4.10
N PRO A 26 13.05 -16.93 -4.07
CA PRO A 26 13.03 -17.79 -2.89
C PRO A 26 13.72 -17.18 -1.68
N MET A 27 14.89 -16.56 -1.87
CA MET A 27 15.58 -15.92 -0.76
C MET A 27 14.83 -14.67 -0.27
N GLY A 28 14.14 -13.96 -1.17
CA GLY A 28 13.28 -12.83 -0.81
C GLY A 28 12.10 -13.29 0.04
N LEU A 29 11.43 -14.37 -0.37
CA LEU A 29 10.36 -15.00 0.40
C LEU A 29 10.86 -15.44 1.78
N LEU A 30 12.02 -16.10 1.86
CA LEU A 30 12.63 -16.48 3.14
C LEU A 30 12.97 -15.26 3.99
N SER A 31 13.53 -14.22 3.39
CA SER A 31 13.90 -12.98 4.08
C SER A 31 12.69 -12.32 4.73
N LEU A 32 11.55 -12.31 4.03
CA LEU A 32 10.29 -11.74 4.52
C LEU A 32 9.59 -12.64 5.57
N THR A 33 9.65 -13.97 5.41
CA THR A 33 8.85 -14.91 6.21
C THR A 33 9.55 -15.41 7.47
N VAL A 34 10.86 -15.66 7.42
CA VAL A 34 11.66 -16.25 8.52
C VAL A 34 13.06 -15.63 8.69
N GLY A 35 13.43 -14.68 7.83
CA GLY A 35 14.79 -14.15 7.75
C GLY A 35 14.96 -12.74 8.34
N PRO A 36 16.00 -12.00 7.91
CA PRO A 36 16.45 -10.79 8.59
C PRO A 36 15.40 -9.68 8.64
N ASN A 37 14.55 -9.53 7.61
CA ASN A 37 13.49 -8.51 7.65
C ASN A 37 12.46 -8.80 8.74
N ARG A 38 12.14 -10.09 8.96
CA ARG A 38 11.26 -10.50 10.07
C ARG A 38 11.94 -10.31 11.42
N TRP A 39 13.20 -10.68 11.56
CA TRP A 39 13.93 -10.51 12.82
C TRP A 39 14.00 -9.03 13.21
N VAL A 40 14.27 -8.15 12.25
CA VAL A 40 14.25 -6.69 12.47
C VAL A 40 12.87 -6.22 12.92
N ALA A 41 11.79 -6.69 12.28
CA ALA A 41 10.43 -6.33 12.69
C ALA A 41 10.07 -6.82 14.10
N GLN A 42 10.49 -8.03 14.46
CA GLN A 42 10.27 -8.60 15.80
C GLN A 42 11.08 -7.86 16.88
N LEU A 43 12.35 -7.53 16.60
CA LEU A 43 13.18 -6.73 17.49
C LEU A 43 12.61 -5.32 17.66
N ALA A 44 12.17 -4.69 16.57
CA ALA A 44 11.54 -3.37 16.62
C ALA A 44 10.29 -3.37 17.51
N ALA A 45 9.45 -4.41 17.40
CA ALA A 45 8.26 -4.56 18.24
C ALA A 45 8.63 -4.79 19.72
N LEU A 46 9.63 -5.63 19.99
CA LEU A 46 10.07 -5.97 21.35
C LEU A 46 10.68 -4.75 22.07
N TYR A 47 11.46 -3.95 21.36
CA TYR A 47 12.14 -2.77 21.91
C TYR A 47 11.39 -1.45 21.67
N LYS A 48 10.16 -1.50 21.14
CA LYS A 48 9.31 -0.33 20.83
C LYS A 48 10.07 0.76 20.04
N TRP A 49 10.80 0.36 19.01
CA TRP A 49 11.55 1.30 18.19
C TRP A 49 10.62 2.29 17.48
N SER A 50 11.15 3.48 17.18
CA SER A 50 10.44 4.44 16.33
C SER A 50 10.35 3.92 14.89
N ASP A 51 9.31 4.33 14.17
CA ASP A 51 9.09 3.98 12.76
C ASP A 51 10.30 4.33 11.88
N GLU A 52 11.01 5.41 12.20
CA GLU A 52 12.20 5.86 11.48
C GLU A 52 13.39 4.91 11.67
N THR A 53 13.68 4.49 12.90
CA THR A 53 14.75 3.51 13.19
C THR A 53 14.43 2.17 12.56
N GLN A 54 13.18 1.71 12.68
CA GLN A 54 12.73 0.47 12.05
C GLN A 54 12.90 0.53 10.52
N SER A 55 12.44 1.61 9.88
CA SER A 55 12.55 1.77 8.43
C SER A 55 14.01 1.80 7.97
N THR A 56 14.88 2.49 8.71
CA THR A 56 16.30 2.58 8.40
C THR A 56 16.98 1.21 8.49
N LEU A 57 16.74 0.47 9.57
CA LEU A 57 17.35 -0.85 9.75
C LEU A 57 16.81 -1.88 8.73
N GLN A 58 15.52 -1.80 8.39
CA GLN A 58 14.96 -2.62 7.31
C GLN A 58 15.62 -2.32 5.96
N LYS A 59 15.88 -1.04 5.64
CA LYS A 59 16.61 -0.67 4.41
C LYS A 59 18.02 -1.25 4.41
N VAL A 60 18.75 -1.16 5.53
CA VAL A 60 20.08 -1.75 5.67
C VAL A 60 20.04 -3.27 5.48
N ALA A 61 19.07 -3.95 6.10
CA ALA A 61 18.87 -5.39 5.93
C ALA A 61 18.57 -5.78 4.47
N ILE A 62 17.75 -4.99 3.77
CA ILE A 62 17.44 -5.17 2.35
C ILE A 62 18.69 -4.98 1.48
N VAL A 63 19.48 -3.92 1.72
CA VAL A 63 20.72 -3.68 0.95
C VAL A 63 21.71 -4.82 1.17
N PHE A 64 21.91 -5.25 2.42
CA PHE A 64 22.76 -6.38 2.74
C PHE A 64 22.27 -7.66 2.05
N PHE A 65 20.96 -7.91 2.09
CA PHE A 65 20.32 -9.02 1.39
C PHE A 65 20.60 -8.97 -0.13
N LEU A 66 20.44 -7.82 -0.78
CA LEU A 66 20.72 -7.66 -2.21
C LEU A 66 22.19 -7.93 -2.55
N VAL A 67 23.13 -7.51 -1.69
CA VAL A 67 24.56 -7.80 -1.87
C VAL A 67 24.82 -9.31 -1.76
N VAL A 68 24.24 -9.99 -0.77
CA VAL A 68 24.37 -11.45 -0.61
C VAL A 68 23.78 -12.18 -1.81
N VAL A 69 22.61 -11.78 -2.28
CA VAL A 69 21.96 -12.37 -3.46
C VAL A 69 22.80 -12.14 -4.70
N LEU A 70 23.29 -10.92 -4.93
CA LEU A 70 24.16 -10.60 -6.07
C LEU A 70 25.44 -11.45 -6.04
N TRP A 71 26.09 -11.57 -4.88
CA TRP A 71 27.27 -12.41 -4.71
C TRP A 71 26.95 -13.88 -5.01
N ALA A 72 25.85 -14.41 -4.48
CA ALA A 72 25.40 -15.78 -4.74
C ALA A 72 25.10 -16.01 -6.23
N THR A 73 24.41 -15.06 -6.89
CA THR A 73 24.14 -15.10 -8.32
C THR A 73 25.42 -15.16 -9.14
N ILE A 74 26.42 -14.33 -8.83
CA ILE A 74 27.73 -14.37 -9.49
C ILE A 74 28.38 -15.74 -9.32
N LYS A 75 28.41 -16.29 -8.09
CA LYS A 75 29.04 -17.59 -7.81
C LYS A 75 28.33 -18.75 -8.49
N VAL A 76 27.01 -18.78 -8.46
CA VAL A 76 26.20 -19.82 -9.13
C VAL A 76 26.34 -19.72 -10.64
N THR A 77 26.36 -18.51 -11.21
CA THR A 77 26.60 -18.29 -12.64
C THR A 77 27.98 -18.79 -13.05
N GLN A 78 29.03 -18.44 -12.30
CA GLN A 78 30.40 -18.91 -12.55
C GLN A 78 30.50 -20.44 -12.50
N TYR A 79 29.78 -21.08 -11.58
CA TYR A 79 29.71 -22.54 -11.48
C TYR A 79 28.98 -23.19 -12.66
N LEU A 80 27.90 -22.56 -13.14
CA LEU A 80 27.11 -23.07 -14.27
C LEU A 80 27.79 -22.81 -15.63
N ASP A 81 28.63 -21.77 -15.74
CA ASP A 81 29.40 -21.48 -16.95
C ASP A 81 30.36 -22.64 -17.29
N ASN A 82 30.54 -22.90 -18.58
CA ASN A 82 31.23 -24.07 -19.13
C ASN A 82 32.76 -24.04 -18.96
N LYS A 83 33.30 -22.99 -18.34
CA LYS A 83 34.73 -22.85 -18.08
C LYS A 83 35.24 -23.82 -17.00
N PHE A 84 34.36 -24.27 -16.10
CA PHE A 84 34.65 -25.32 -15.13
C PHE A 84 34.14 -26.67 -15.66
N ASN A 85 35.05 -27.63 -15.80
CA ASN A 85 34.88 -28.96 -16.41
C ASN A 85 34.02 -29.90 -15.54
N TYR A 86 32.87 -29.41 -15.06
CA TYR A 86 31.96 -30.08 -14.14
C TYR A 86 31.00 -31.01 -14.88
N ASN A 87 30.55 -32.08 -14.21
CA ASN A 87 29.69 -33.12 -14.79
C ASN A 87 28.36 -32.51 -15.31
N ARG A 88 28.06 -32.70 -16.60
CA ARG A 88 26.86 -32.19 -17.28
C ARG A 88 25.55 -32.55 -16.56
N LYS A 89 25.51 -33.69 -15.86
CA LYS A 89 24.35 -34.11 -15.04
C LYS A 89 24.16 -33.21 -13.81
N GLN A 90 25.22 -32.84 -13.11
CA GLN A 90 25.15 -31.98 -11.92
C GLN A 90 24.64 -30.58 -12.26
N LYS A 91 25.10 -30.01 -13.40
CA LYS A 91 24.58 -28.72 -13.88
C LYS A 91 23.08 -28.76 -14.10
N ARG A 92 22.56 -29.80 -14.77
CA ARG A 92 21.11 -29.98 -15.00
C ARG A 92 20.33 -30.08 -13.68
N ILE A 93 20.87 -30.76 -12.68
CA ILE A 93 20.24 -30.86 -11.35
C ILE A 93 20.14 -29.46 -10.71
N VAL A 94 21.22 -28.67 -10.73
CA VAL A 94 21.21 -27.31 -10.17
C VAL A 94 20.18 -26.42 -10.89
N TRP A 95 20.12 -26.48 -12.22
CA TRP A 95 19.07 -25.79 -12.98
C TRP A 95 17.66 -26.22 -12.58
N GLY A 96 17.43 -27.53 -12.41
CA GLY A 96 16.15 -28.07 -11.97
C GLY A 96 15.75 -27.58 -10.58
N LEU A 97 16.68 -27.60 -9.62
CA LEU A 97 16.43 -27.11 -8.26
C LEU A 97 16.12 -25.61 -8.23
N LEU A 98 16.87 -24.79 -8.98
CA LEU A 98 16.62 -23.35 -9.10
C LEU A 98 15.24 -23.06 -9.73
N SER A 99 14.86 -23.83 -10.76
CA SER A 99 13.54 -23.73 -11.40
C SER A 99 12.42 -24.05 -10.42
N ILE A 100 12.54 -25.18 -9.70
CA ILE A 100 11.55 -25.63 -8.71
C ILE A 100 11.43 -24.60 -7.59
N GLY A 101 12.57 -24.11 -7.06
CA GLY A 101 12.60 -23.08 -6.03
C GLY A 101 11.86 -21.81 -6.45
N LEU A 102 12.11 -21.32 -7.67
CA LEU A 102 11.39 -20.17 -8.23
C LEU A 102 9.89 -20.42 -8.33
N LEU A 103 9.47 -21.55 -8.91
CA LEU A 103 8.07 -21.91 -9.08
C LEU A 103 7.34 -22.03 -7.74
N CYS A 104 7.92 -22.72 -6.77
CA CYS A 104 7.38 -22.82 -5.42
C CYS A 104 7.25 -21.45 -4.75
N SER A 105 8.26 -20.59 -4.90
CA SER A 105 8.26 -19.28 -4.25
C SER A 105 7.22 -18.33 -4.86
N VAL A 106 7.09 -18.34 -6.18
CA VAL A 106 6.05 -17.59 -6.90
C VAL A 106 4.66 -18.12 -6.50
N TYR A 107 4.50 -19.43 -6.37
CA TYR A 107 3.26 -20.05 -5.93
C TYR A 107 2.88 -19.60 -4.51
N ILE A 108 3.80 -19.71 -3.55
CA ILE A 108 3.55 -19.31 -2.16
C ILE A 108 3.23 -17.81 -2.09
N PHE A 109 4.03 -16.98 -2.75
CA PHE A 109 3.85 -15.53 -2.72
C PHE A 109 2.50 -15.09 -3.31
N SER A 110 1.99 -15.80 -4.31
CA SER A 110 0.76 -15.45 -5.03
C SER A 110 -0.50 -16.10 -4.44
N PHE A 111 -0.39 -17.28 -3.83
CA PHE A 111 -1.55 -18.10 -3.45
C PHE A 111 -1.59 -18.51 -1.98
N GLN A 112 -0.59 -18.12 -1.18
CA GLN A 112 -0.55 -18.35 0.27
C GLN A 112 -0.24 -17.06 1.03
N PRO A 113 -1.15 -16.06 0.98
CA PRO A 113 -0.98 -14.79 1.69
C PRO A 113 -0.84 -14.96 3.21
N GLU A 114 -1.31 -16.07 3.78
CA GLU A 114 -1.23 -16.37 5.21
C GLU A 114 0.23 -16.49 5.67
N VAL A 115 1.10 -17.02 4.82
CA VAL A 115 2.54 -17.16 5.07
C VAL A 115 3.22 -15.79 5.17
N LEU A 116 2.71 -14.79 4.43
CA LEU A 116 3.25 -13.43 4.40
C LEU A 116 2.73 -12.54 5.55
N THR A 117 1.66 -12.96 6.23
CA THR A 117 0.90 -12.13 7.18
C THR A 117 1.08 -12.52 8.64
N ALA A 118 1.99 -13.45 8.96
CA ALA A 118 2.40 -13.81 10.31
C ALA A 118 3.11 -12.66 11.09
N ILE A 119 2.94 -11.42 10.64
CA ILE A 119 3.43 -10.17 11.24
C ILE A 119 2.22 -9.22 11.30
N ASN A 120 1.76 -8.97 12.54
CA ASN A 120 0.71 -8.02 12.93
C ASN A 120 -0.75 -8.43 12.66
N VAL A 121 -1.20 -9.49 13.32
CA VAL A 121 -2.63 -9.65 13.65
C VAL A 121 -2.96 -8.73 14.83
N ASN A 122 -2.93 -7.41 14.59
CA ASN A 122 -3.61 -6.49 15.48
C ASN A 122 -5.06 -6.47 15.03
N ASN A 123 -5.90 -7.24 15.73
CA ASN A 123 -7.34 -7.25 15.55
C ASN A 123 -7.87 -5.85 15.89
N SER A 124 -7.90 -4.94 14.92
CA SER A 124 -8.62 -3.68 15.09
C SER A 124 -10.10 -3.98 14.96
N VAL A 125 -10.85 -3.58 15.98
CA VAL A 125 -12.30 -3.72 16.03
C VAL A 125 -12.90 -2.36 15.77
N ASP A 126 -13.66 -2.21 14.69
CA ASP A 126 -14.51 -1.06 14.42
C ASP A 126 -15.95 -1.39 14.75
N ARG A 127 -16.67 -0.44 15.33
CA ARG A 127 -18.09 -0.61 15.67
C ARG A 127 -18.87 0.49 14.98
N SER A 128 -19.92 0.12 14.24
CA SER A 128 -21.07 0.98 14.02
C SER A 128 -22.04 0.83 15.19
N GLU A 129 -23.13 1.59 15.19
CA GLU A 129 -24.20 1.45 16.22
C GLU A 129 -24.80 0.04 16.25
N THR A 130 -24.73 -0.69 15.14
CA THR A 130 -25.42 -1.97 14.94
C THR A 130 -24.52 -3.13 14.55
N ALA A 131 -23.29 -2.89 14.10
CA ALA A 131 -22.36 -3.92 13.64
C ALA A 131 -20.93 -3.72 14.16
N GLU A 132 -20.20 -4.82 14.33
CA GLU A 132 -18.81 -4.88 14.74
C GLU A 132 -17.96 -5.46 13.60
N TYR A 133 -17.02 -4.69 13.07
CA TYR A 133 -16.11 -5.04 11.98
C TYR A 133 -14.71 -5.31 12.53
N HIS A 134 -14.21 -6.52 12.34
CA HIS A 134 -12.85 -6.90 12.69
C HIS A 134 -12.02 -7.01 11.43
N PHE A 135 -10.82 -6.42 11.41
CA PHE A 135 -9.97 -6.42 10.22
C PHE A 135 -8.80 -7.38 10.37
N GLY A 136 -8.44 -8.04 9.26
CA GLY A 136 -7.25 -8.87 9.22
C GLY A 136 -6.90 -9.39 7.83
N PRO A 137 -5.90 -10.28 7.73
CA PRO A 137 -5.48 -10.88 6.47
C PRO A 137 -6.52 -11.85 5.90
N TYR A 138 -6.28 -12.32 4.67
CA TYR A 138 -7.09 -13.35 4.03
C TYR A 138 -7.29 -14.57 4.96
N PRO A 139 -8.54 -14.99 5.24
CA PRO A 139 -8.82 -16.11 6.13
C PRO A 139 -8.78 -17.44 5.37
N ASP A 140 -7.93 -18.36 5.82
CA ASP A 140 -7.95 -19.74 5.35
C ASP A 140 -9.15 -20.53 5.94
N GLU A 141 -9.28 -21.80 5.55
CA GLU A 141 -10.36 -22.68 6.02
C GLU A 141 -10.41 -22.78 7.55
N ALA A 142 -9.25 -22.90 8.21
CA ALA A 142 -9.17 -22.97 9.66
C ALA A 142 -9.63 -21.67 10.32
N LYS A 143 -9.24 -20.52 9.76
CA LYS A 143 -9.67 -19.21 10.25
C LYS A 143 -11.16 -18.99 10.06
N LEU A 144 -11.74 -19.42 8.94
CA LEU A 144 -13.19 -19.33 8.71
C LEU A 144 -13.98 -20.18 9.71
N ALA A 145 -13.51 -21.40 10.01
CA ALA A 145 -14.10 -22.24 11.05
C ALA A 145 -13.98 -21.59 12.45
N GLN A 146 -12.82 -21.00 12.76
CA GLN A 146 -12.62 -20.24 14.00
C GLN A 146 -13.61 -19.06 14.10
N LEU A 147 -13.73 -18.25 13.04
CA LEU A 147 -14.65 -17.10 13.01
C LEU A 147 -16.10 -17.55 13.23
N LYS A 148 -16.51 -18.68 12.66
CA LYS A 148 -17.83 -19.24 12.91
C LYS A 148 -18.02 -19.63 14.38
N ALA A 149 -17.02 -20.30 14.98
CA ALA A 149 -17.04 -20.68 16.40
C ALA A 149 -17.07 -19.45 17.33
N GLU A 150 -16.41 -18.35 16.94
CA GLU A 150 -16.42 -17.05 17.62
C GLU A 150 -17.70 -16.23 17.36
N LYS A 151 -18.72 -16.84 16.73
CA LYS A 151 -20.05 -16.27 16.45
C LYS A 151 -20.01 -15.03 15.55
N TYR A 152 -19.12 -15.00 14.57
CA TYR A 152 -19.22 -14.02 13.49
C TYR A 152 -20.41 -14.33 12.59
N ASP A 153 -21.16 -13.28 12.25
CA ASP A 153 -22.30 -13.32 11.33
C ASP A 153 -21.87 -13.45 9.87
N GLY A 154 -20.64 -13.04 9.54
CA GLY A 154 -20.08 -13.22 8.21
C GLY A 154 -18.67 -12.70 8.02
N VAL A 155 -18.16 -12.94 6.82
CA VAL A 155 -16.88 -12.45 6.31
C VAL A 155 -17.16 -11.53 5.12
N ILE A 156 -16.51 -10.38 5.09
CA ILE A 156 -16.57 -9.39 4.01
C ILE A 156 -15.24 -9.43 3.27
N SER A 157 -15.29 -9.90 2.03
CA SER A 157 -14.12 -10.05 1.16
C SER A 157 -14.00 -8.87 0.21
N LEU A 158 -12.85 -8.18 0.28
CA LEU A 158 -12.51 -7.06 -0.59
C LEU A 158 -11.67 -7.48 -1.82
N LEU A 159 -11.51 -8.78 -2.04
CA LEU A 159 -10.80 -9.34 -3.19
C LEU A 159 -11.53 -9.04 -4.49
N HIS A 160 -10.79 -8.85 -5.58
CA HIS A 160 -11.32 -8.42 -6.85
C HIS A 160 -10.92 -9.36 -8.01
N PRO A 161 -11.87 -9.78 -8.87
CA PRO A 161 -11.62 -10.77 -9.92
C PRO A 161 -10.65 -10.30 -11.02
N MET A 162 -10.43 -8.99 -11.14
CA MET A 162 -9.45 -8.42 -12.09
C MET A 162 -8.00 -8.44 -11.57
N VAL A 163 -7.75 -8.78 -10.30
CA VAL A 163 -6.38 -8.83 -9.74
C VAL A 163 -5.79 -10.22 -9.98
N VAL A 164 -5.48 -10.48 -11.25
CA VAL A 164 -4.93 -11.74 -11.73
C VAL A 164 -3.44 -11.89 -11.41
N PRO A 165 -2.94 -13.13 -11.22
CA PRO A 165 -3.69 -14.39 -11.17
C PRO A 165 -4.22 -14.75 -9.77
N ALA A 166 -3.79 -14.02 -8.74
CA ALA A 166 -3.93 -14.43 -7.33
C ALA A 166 -5.37 -14.39 -6.82
N GLU A 167 -6.02 -13.22 -6.89
CA GLU A 167 -7.27 -12.99 -6.17
C GLU A 167 -8.45 -13.85 -6.68
N PRO A 168 -8.65 -14.09 -7.99
CA PRO A 168 -9.73 -14.95 -8.47
C PRO A 168 -9.69 -16.36 -7.88
N ILE A 169 -8.50 -16.97 -7.85
CA ILE A 169 -8.31 -18.32 -7.31
C ILE A 169 -8.58 -18.34 -5.80
N LEU A 170 -8.19 -17.27 -5.09
CA LEU A 170 -8.46 -17.13 -3.66
C LEU A 170 -9.96 -16.93 -3.39
N MET A 171 -10.66 -16.14 -4.21
CA MET A 171 -12.12 -15.95 -4.09
C MET A 171 -12.89 -17.26 -4.26
N ASP A 172 -12.50 -18.11 -5.20
CA ASP A 172 -13.13 -19.43 -5.40
C ASP A 172 -12.89 -20.35 -4.19
N LYS A 173 -11.65 -20.38 -3.68
CA LYS A 173 -11.32 -21.13 -2.45
C LYS A 173 -12.10 -20.61 -1.25
N GLU A 174 -12.19 -19.29 -1.10
CA GLU A 174 -12.91 -18.63 -0.02
C GLU A 174 -14.38 -19.01 -0.03
N LYS A 175 -15.02 -19.00 -1.22
CA LYS A 175 -16.42 -19.41 -1.38
C LYS A 175 -16.64 -20.84 -0.89
N ILE A 176 -15.81 -21.78 -1.35
CA ILE A 176 -15.89 -23.19 -0.96
C ILE A 176 -15.71 -23.36 0.56
N ASN A 177 -14.70 -22.68 1.14
CA ASN A 177 -14.40 -22.82 2.56
C ASN A 177 -15.45 -22.14 3.45
N ALA A 178 -16.05 -21.04 3.01
CA ALA A 178 -17.14 -20.37 3.70
C ALA A 178 -18.41 -21.23 3.74
N GLU A 179 -18.75 -21.87 2.61
CA GLU A 179 -19.85 -22.84 2.52
C GLU A 179 -19.65 -24.01 3.47
N LYS A 180 -18.46 -24.63 3.47
CA LYS A 180 -18.10 -25.71 4.41
C LYS A 180 -18.20 -25.30 5.87
N SER A 181 -17.76 -24.09 6.19
CA SER A 181 -17.74 -23.57 7.57
C SER A 181 -19.11 -23.03 8.01
N GLY A 182 -20.09 -22.94 7.11
CA GLY A 182 -21.40 -22.35 7.38
C GLY A 182 -21.35 -20.87 7.79
N ILE A 183 -20.32 -20.13 7.36
CA ILE A 183 -20.18 -18.69 7.58
C ILE A 183 -20.59 -17.92 6.33
N LYS A 184 -21.35 -16.84 6.50
CA LYS A 184 -21.83 -16.04 5.37
C LYS A 184 -20.65 -15.29 4.74
N LEU A 185 -20.44 -15.47 3.45
CA LEU A 185 -19.48 -14.68 2.68
C LEU A 185 -20.21 -13.53 1.97
N ILE A 186 -19.71 -12.31 2.15
CA ILE A 186 -20.20 -11.09 1.49
C ILE A 186 -19.06 -10.57 0.61
N SER A 187 -19.22 -10.65 -0.70
CA SER A 187 -18.23 -10.14 -1.64
C SER A 187 -18.46 -8.65 -1.90
N VAL A 188 -17.42 -7.84 -1.67
CA VAL A 188 -17.40 -6.40 -1.97
C VAL A 188 -16.10 -6.09 -2.72
N PRO A 189 -15.99 -6.51 -3.99
CA PRO A 189 -14.73 -6.44 -4.72
C PRO A 189 -14.16 -5.04 -4.76
N MET A 190 -12.90 -4.85 -4.40
CA MET A 190 -12.26 -3.54 -4.45
C MET A 190 -10.86 -3.65 -5.07
N LEU A 191 -10.58 -2.80 -6.05
CA LEU A 191 -9.28 -2.71 -6.69
C LEU A 191 -8.26 -2.07 -5.72
N PRO A 192 -6.97 -2.43 -5.83
CA PRO A 192 -5.92 -1.86 -4.99
C PRO A 192 -5.53 -0.42 -5.40
N TRP A 193 -6.15 0.11 -6.45
CA TRP A 193 -6.14 1.52 -6.84
C TRP A 193 -7.53 2.12 -6.68
N ILE A 194 -7.62 3.45 -6.69
CA ILE A 194 -8.82 4.17 -6.28
C ILE A 194 -9.92 4.22 -7.34
N SER A 195 -9.52 4.11 -8.60
CA SER A 195 -10.39 4.20 -9.77
C SER A 195 -11.24 2.93 -9.93
N LYS A 196 -12.50 3.11 -10.33
CA LYS A 196 -13.51 2.06 -10.58
C LYS A 196 -14.03 1.26 -9.36
N ASN A 197 -13.91 1.80 -8.15
CA ASN A 197 -14.49 1.20 -6.93
C ASN A 197 -15.91 1.72 -6.59
N ASP A 198 -16.61 2.32 -7.54
CA ASP A 198 -17.93 2.96 -7.34
C ASP A 198 -18.95 2.05 -6.65
N SER A 199 -19.15 0.85 -7.20
CA SER A 199 -20.10 -0.13 -6.68
C SER A 199 -19.73 -0.59 -5.27
N SER A 200 -18.44 -0.78 -5.02
CA SER A 200 -17.89 -1.18 -3.71
C SER A 200 -18.18 -0.10 -2.67
N VAL A 201 -17.91 1.16 -2.97
CA VAL A 201 -18.15 2.26 -2.04
C VAL A 201 -19.63 2.40 -1.69
N VAL A 202 -20.53 2.29 -2.68
CA VAL A 202 -21.97 2.30 -2.45
C VAL A 202 -22.40 1.14 -1.56
N ALA A 203 -21.88 -0.06 -1.82
CA ALA A 203 -22.17 -1.24 -1.00
C ALA A 203 -21.67 -1.09 0.44
N ILE A 204 -20.47 -0.54 0.65
CA ILE A 204 -19.88 -0.29 1.98
C ILE A 204 -20.74 0.72 2.77
N ARG A 205 -21.15 1.83 2.14
CA ARG A 205 -22.05 2.80 2.78
C ARG A 205 -23.40 2.20 3.16
N LYS A 206 -23.95 1.36 2.29
CA LYS A 206 -25.19 0.61 2.59
C LYS A 206 -24.98 -0.31 3.80
N MET A 207 -23.88 -1.05 3.83
CA MET A 207 -23.53 -1.92 4.97
C MET A 207 -23.35 -1.13 6.27
N ALA A 208 -22.72 0.05 6.22
CA ALA A 208 -22.52 0.89 7.40
C ALA A 208 -23.84 1.24 8.11
N ARG A 209 -24.93 1.39 7.33
CA ARG A 209 -26.26 1.79 7.83
C ARG A 209 -27.16 0.61 8.18
N GLU A 210 -27.11 -0.45 7.38
CA GLU A 210 -28.12 -1.53 7.43
C GLU A 210 -27.61 -2.80 8.12
N LEU A 211 -26.31 -3.05 8.09
CA LEU A 211 -25.75 -4.31 8.56
C LEU A 211 -25.77 -4.37 10.09
N LYS A 212 -26.06 -5.56 10.63
CA LYS A 212 -26.09 -5.82 12.07
C LYS A 212 -25.33 -7.08 12.40
N GLY A 213 -24.63 -7.09 13.54
CA GLY A 213 -23.84 -8.24 13.98
C GLY A 213 -22.34 -8.09 13.76
N LYS A 214 -21.60 -9.20 13.83
CA LYS A 214 -20.14 -9.24 13.90
C LYS A 214 -19.54 -9.77 12.60
N TYR A 215 -18.72 -8.96 11.93
CA TYR A 215 -18.15 -9.25 10.61
C TYR A 215 -16.62 -9.19 10.62
N TYR A 216 -16.00 -10.11 9.89
CA TYR A 216 -14.57 -10.07 9.63
C TYR A 216 -14.32 -9.51 8.22
N VAL A 217 -13.57 -8.43 8.11
CA VAL A 217 -13.27 -7.75 6.85
C VAL A 217 -11.82 -7.99 6.49
N HIS A 218 -11.56 -8.41 5.26
CA HIS A 218 -10.20 -8.62 4.79
C HIS A 218 -10.02 -8.22 3.33
N CYS A 219 -8.77 -8.07 2.95
CA CYS A 219 -8.34 -8.07 1.56
C CYS A 219 -7.23 -9.13 1.42
N TYR A 220 -6.23 -8.92 0.56
CA TYR A 220 -5.08 -9.81 0.48
C TYR A 220 -4.27 -9.83 1.80
N LEU A 221 -3.76 -8.67 2.24
CA LEU A 221 -2.96 -8.53 3.47
C LEU A 221 -3.71 -7.88 4.65
N GLY A 222 -4.96 -7.45 4.45
CA GLY A 222 -5.72 -6.74 5.48
C GLY A 222 -5.26 -5.30 5.78
N LYS A 223 -4.57 -4.64 4.84
CA LYS A 223 -3.99 -3.30 5.03
C LYS A 223 -4.72 -2.22 4.23
N ASP A 224 -4.29 -1.97 2.99
CA ASP A 224 -4.70 -0.76 2.27
C ASP A 224 -6.21 -0.71 2.00
N ARG A 225 -6.78 -1.74 1.37
CA ARG A 225 -8.22 -1.81 1.08
C ARG A 225 -9.09 -1.92 2.34
N ALA A 226 -8.60 -2.64 3.36
CA ALA A 226 -9.28 -2.76 4.64
C ALA A 226 -9.39 -1.40 5.37
N ASN A 227 -8.32 -0.59 5.32
CA ASN A 227 -8.32 0.76 5.89
C ASN A 227 -9.29 1.71 5.16
N VAL A 228 -9.42 1.58 3.83
CA VAL A 228 -10.42 2.33 3.06
C VAL A 228 -11.84 1.99 3.55
N PHE A 229 -12.14 0.69 3.67
CA PHE A 229 -13.43 0.22 4.18
C PHE A 229 -13.69 0.82 5.56
N LYS A 230 -12.73 0.70 6.48
CA LYS A 230 -12.79 1.27 7.82
C LYS A 230 -13.09 2.78 7.82
N ASN A 231 -12.37 3.55 7.01
CA ASN A 231 -12.54 4.99 6.93
C ASN A 231 -13.91 5.38 6.35
N LEU A 232 -14.45 4.61 5.41
CA LEU A 232 -15.81 4.81 4.90
C LEU A 232 -16.86 4.56 5.98
N ILE A 233 -16.76 3.46 6.75
CA ILE A 233 -17.68 3.19 7.87
C ILE A 233 -17.62 4.32 8.91
N ARG A 234 -16.41 4.76 9.29
CA ARG A 234 -16.21 5.85 10.26
C ARG A 234 -16.88 7.15 9.81
N LYS A 235 -16.71 7.51 8.54
CA LYS A 235 -17.26 8.75 7.97
C LYS A 235 -18.79 8.69 7.81
N GLU A 236 -19.35 7.52 7.54
CA GLU A 236 -20.80 7.35 7.38
C GLU A 236 -21.52 7.33 8.74
N THR A 237 -20.90 6.74 9.77
CA THR A 237 -21.53 6.53 11.08
C THR A 237 -21.18 7.59 12.12
N GLY A 238 -20.16 8.41 11.89
CA GLY A 238 -19.72 9.44 12.83
C GLY A 238 -19.04 8.90 14.11
N HIS A 239 -18.97 7.57 14.28
CA HIS A 239 -18.43 6.95 15.49
C HIS A 239 -16.90 6.90 15.48
N THR A 240 -16.31 7.28 16.61
CA THR A 240 -14.86 7.21 16.81
C THR A 240 -14.50 5.82 17.30
N VAL A 241 -13.94 5.01 16.41
CA VAL A 241 -13.55 3.65 16.77
C VAL A 241 -12.27 3.65 17.61
N LYS A 242 -12.30 2.90 18.71
CA LYS A 242 -11.09 2.48 19.44
C LYS A 242 -10.49 1.24 18.78
N GLY A 243 -9.49 1.44 17.93
CA GLY A 243 -8.77 0.34 17.29
C GLY A 243 -7.62 0.86 16.44
N VAL A 244 -6.42 0.89 17.03
CA VAL A 244 -5.17 1.32 16.39
C VAL A 244 -4.77 0.27 15.36
N ALA A 245 -5.08 0.52 14.09
CA ALA A 245 -4.37 -0.14 12.99
C ALA A 245 -3.07 0.65 12.77
N ASN A 246 -1.98 0.18 13.36
CA ASN A 246 -0.61 0.70 13.14
C ASN A 246 -0.09 0.35 11.73
N SER A 247 -0.84 0.76 10.71
CA SER A 247 -0.34 0.88 9.33
C SER A 247 -0.94 2.08 8.60
N GLU A 248 -1.46 3.07 9.33
CA GLU A 248 -1.85 4.34 8.73
C GLU A 248 -0.59 4.97 8.12
N ARG A 249 -0.52 5.01 6.79
CA ARG A 249 0.63 5.59 6.12
C ARG A 249 0.59 7.10 6.36
N ARG A 250 1.56 7.54 7.15
CA ARG A 250 1.73 8.92 7.58
C ARG A 250 2.39 9.74 6.47
N ILE A 251 1.71 10.78 6.00
CA ILE A 251 2.24 11.65 4.95
C ILE A 251 3.48 12.42 5.43
N ASP A 252 3.57 12.73 6.72
CA ASP A 252 4.70 13.42 7.35
C ASP A 252 5.99 12.60 7.34
N LEU A 253 5.90 11.27 7.24
CA LEU A 253 7.06 10.39 7.10
C LEU A 253 7.55 10.28 5.65
N LYS A 254 6.81 10.83 4.68
CA LYS A 254 7.13 10.74 3.25
C LYS A 254 7.72 12.05 2.74
N LYS A 255 8.90 11.95 2.12
CA LYS A 255 9.64 13.11 1.59
C LYS A 255 9.18 13.55 0.20
N GLN A 256 8.65 12.64 -0.60
CA GLN A 256 8.24 12.91 -1.98
C GLN A 256 7.14 11.96 -2.46
N PHE A 257 6.25 12.49 -3.29
CA PHE A 257 5.41 11.72 -4.20
C PHE A 257 6.13 11.53 -5.55
N GLU A 258 5.56 10.71 -6.44
CA GLU A 258 6.12 10.42 -7.75
C GLU A 258 6.40 11.69 -8.55
N ARG A 259 5.47 12.65 -8.48
CA ARG A 259 5.53 13.92 -9.19
C ARG A 259 6.29 15.02 -8.44
N GLY A 260 6.98 14.71 -7.35
CA GLY A 260 7.86 15.68 -6.68
C GLY A 260 7.82 15.69 -5.14
N PRO A 261 8.54 16.64 -4.51
CA PRO A 261 8.73 16.67 -3.07
C PRO A 261 7.46 17.06 -2.30
N ILE A 262 7.35 16.58 -1.06
CA ILE A 262 6.34 17.00 -0.10
C ILE A 262 6.95 18.03 0.84
N PHE A 263 6.28 19.16 1.03
CA PHE A 263 6.71 20.21 1.95
C PHE A 263 5.72 20.32 3.12
N THR A 264 6.24 20.34 4.34
CA THR A 264 5.44 20.70 5.50
C THR A 264 5.38 22.23 5.59
N LEU A 265 4.18 22.80 5.44
CA LEU A 265 3.96 24.25 5.53
C LEU A 265 3.75 24.69 6.98
N GLU A 266 3.04 23.88 7.75
CA GLU A 266 2.70 24.08 9.16
C GLU A 266 2.47 22.70 9.81
N ASN A 267 2.29 22.66 11.13
CA ASN A 267 1.86 21.42 11.80
C ASN A 267 0.55 20.92 11.17
N GLU A 268 0.57 19.69 10.67
CA GLU A 268 -0.53 19.03 9.96
C GLU A 268 -0.99 19.70 8.66
N VAL A 269 -0.17 20.56 8.04
CA VAL A 269 -0.45 21.15 6.72
C VAL A 269 0.68 20.85 5.76
N TYR A 270 0.35 20.13 4.68
CA TYR A 270 1.31 19.63 3.71
C TYR A 270 1.02 20.20 2.32
N LEU A 271 2.06 20.66 1.63
CA LEU A 271 2.05 20.97 0.20
C LEU A 271 2.67 19.80 -0.56
N THR A 272 1.91 19.17 -1.44
CA THR A 272 2.33 18.00 -2.21
C THR A 272 2.19 18.27 -3.71
N PRO A 273 2.83 17.49 -4.59
CA PRO A 273 2.40 17.44 -5.97
C PRO A 273 1.05 16.70 -6.06
N CYS A 274 0.43 16.74 -7.24
CA CYS A 274 -0.80 16.02 -7.51
C CYS A 274 -0.53 14.52 -7.31
N PRO A 275 -1.23 13.84 -6.41
CA PRO A 275 -0.97 12.45 -6.11
C PRO A 275 -1.37 11.53 -7.28
N THR A 276 -0.71 10.38 -7.42
CA THR A 276 -1.23 9.28 -8.26
C THR A 276 -2.37 8.56 -7.56
N ASP A 277 -3.11 7.69 -8.28
CA ASP A 277 -4.19 6.87 -7.69
C ASP A 277 -3.70 6.07 -6.47
N GLU A 278 -2.49 5.52 -6.53
CA GLU A 278 -1.88 4.77 -5.44
C GLU A 278 -1.55 5.67 -4.25
N GLU A 279 -0.97 6.85 -4.50
CA GLU A 279 -0.62 7.80 -3.43
C GLU A 279 -1.86 8.40 -2.77
N MET A 280 -2.89 8.68 -3.56
CA MET A 280 -4.20 9.12 -3.10
C MET A 280 -4.83 8.09 -2.18
N LEU A 281 -4.83 6.82 -2.59
CA LEU A 281 -5.35 5.74 -1.76
C LEU A 281 -4.52 5.57 -0.48
N ALA A 282 -3.19 5.51 -0.63
CA ALA A 282 -2.25 5.16 0.42
C ALA A 282 -2.13 6.21 1.53
N TYR A 283 -2.04 7.50 1.18
CA TYR A 283 -1.68 8.57 2.12
C TYR A 283 -2.82 9.55 2.41
N ILE A 284 -3.77 9.70 1.48
CA ILE A 284 -4.87 10.66 1.62
C ILE A 284 -6.11 9.95 2.13
N LEU A 285 -6.62 8.94 1.40
CA LEU A 285 -7.82 8.21 1.81
C LEU A 285 -7.59 7.27 2.99
N ASN A 286 -6.43 6.60 3.06
CA ASN A 286 -6.05 5.76 4.19
C ASN A 286 -5.39 6.55 5.34
N GLY A 287 -4.96 7.78 5.09
CA GLY A 287 -4.36 8.64 6.09
C GLY A 287 -5.37 9.33 6.99
N LYS A 288 -4.88 10.18 7.90
CA LYS A 288 -5.71 11.05 8.76
C LYS A 288 -6.04 12.38 8.10
N ILE A 289 -6.06 12.46 6.78
CA ILE A 289 -6.28 13.74 6.09
C ILE A 289 -7.75 14.12 6.19
N ASN A 290 -8.03 15.30 6.73
CA ASN A 290 -9.38 15.80 6.90
C ASN A 290 -9.80 16.70 5.73
N SER A 291 -8.86 17.45 5.16
CA SER A 291 -9.14 18.36 4.05
C SER A 291 -8.12 18.21 2.93
N VAL A 292 -8.62 18.10 1.70
CA VAL A 292 -7.81 18.11 0.48
C VAL A 292 -8.10 19.41 -0.27
N VAL A 293 -7.03 20.11 -0.68
CA VAL A 293 -7.13 21.37 -1.41
C VAL A 293 -6.33 21.28 -2.69
N SER A 294 -6.99 21.53 -3.82
CA SER A 294 -6.34 21.60 -5.13
C SER A 294 -6.05 23.04 -5.51
N LEU A 295 -4.81 23.32 -5.94
CA LEU A 295 -4.39 24.63 -6.47
C LEU A 295 -4.48 24.70 -8.01
N LEU A 296 -4.98 23.64 -8.66
CA LEU A 296 -5.09 23.54 -10.12
C LEU A 296 -6.07 24.57 -10.69
N ASN A 297 -5.83 24.97 -11.93
CA ASN A 297 -6.58 26.02 -12.62
C ASN A 297 -7.72 25.43 -13.47
N PRO A 298 -9.00 25.65 -13.12
CA PRO A 298 -10.13 25.10 -13.89
C PRO A 298 -10.24 25.66 -15.32
N GLU A 299 -9.58 26.78 -15.62
CA GLU A 299 -9.56 27.36 -16.98
C GLU A 299 -8.60 26.61 -17.92
N GLU A 300 -7.69 25.79 -17.40
CA GLU A 300 -6.78 24.96 -18.19
C GLU A 300 -7.40 23.58 -18.42
N GLU A 301 -7.57 23.16 -19.68
CA GLU A 301 -8.30 21.92 -20.02
C GLU A 301 -7.72 20.67 -19.32
N GLY A 302 -6.39 20.59 -19.19
CA GLY A 302 -5.72 19.50 -18.50
C GLY A 302 -6.04 19.44 -17.01
N ASP A 303 -6.05 20.59 -16.36
CA ASP A 303 -6.36 20.74 -14.93
C ASP A 303 -7.85 20.50 -14.67
N ALA A 304 -8.74 20.99 -15.54
CA ALA A 304 -10.18 20.81 -15.43
C ALA A 304 -10.59 19.33 -15.35
N LYS A 305 -9.99 18.46 -16.20
CA LYS A 305 -10.25 17.01 -16.18
C LYS A 305 -9.80 16.36 -14.87
N ILE A 306 -8.67 16.82 -14.32
CA ILE A 306 -8.16 16.33 -13.03
C ILE A 306 -9.09 16.77 -11.91
N LEU A 307 -9.51 18.03 -11.90
CA LEU A 307 -10.43 18.59 -10.91
C LEU A 307 -11.78 17.87 -10.88
N GLU A 308 -12.37 17.58 -12.04
CA GLU A 308 -13.62 16.82 -12.14
C GLU A 308 -13.46 15.41 -11.56
N THR A 309 -12.35 14.75 -11.92
CA THR A 309 -12.02 13.41 -11.44
C THR A 309 -11.83 13.39 -9.92
N GLU A 310 -11.08 14.35 -9.39
CA GLU A 310 -10.82 14.50 -7.96
C GLU A 310 -12.10 14.85 -7.19
N GLN A 311 -12.91 15.79 -7.67
CA GLN A 311 -14.17 16.16 -7.03
C GLN A 311 -15.10 14.95 -6.93
N THR A 312 -15.25 14.20 -8.02
CA THR A 312 -16.06 12.97 -8.07
C THR A 312 -15.53 11.96 -7.06
N LEU A 313 -14.21 11.78 -7.04
CA LEU A 313 -13.53 10.85 -6.15
C LEU A 313 -13.70 11.23 -4.68
N MET A 314 -13.45 12.49 -4.31
CA MET A 314 -13.53 12.95 -2.92
C MET A 314 -14.96 12.87 -2.39
N THR A 315 -15.93 13.24 -3.22
CA THR A 315 -17.36 13.07 -2.91
C THR A 315 -17.71 11.58 -2.68
N ARG A 316 -17.19 10.70 -3.55
CA ARG A 316 -17.37 9.24 -3.42
C ARG A 316 -16.84 8.72 -2.09
N TYR A 317 -15.70 9.20 -1.60
CA TYR A 317 -15.12 8.73 -0.33
C TYR A 317 -15.46 9.59 0.90
N ASN A 318 -16.45 10.48 0.78
CA ASN A 318 -16.83 11.45 1.82
C ASN A 318 -15.60 12.19 2.39
N GLN A 319 -14.71 12.63 1.50
CA GLN A 319 -13.51 13.40 1.82
C GLN A 319 -13.77 14.86 1.50
N PHE A 320 -13.48 15.76 2.44
CA PHE A 320 -13.61 17.18 2.16
C PHE A 320 -12.59 17.58 1.09
N TYR A 321 -13.08 18.28 0.07
CA TYR A 321 -12.29 18.76 -1.04
C TYR A 321 -12.70 20.18 -1.41
N ALA A 322 -11.70 21.02 -1.69
CA ALA A 322 -11.91 22.37 -2.21
C ALA A 322 -10.88 22.69 -3.28
N ASN A 323 -11.30 23.38 -4.34
CA ASN A 323 -10.38 23.93 -5.33
C ASN A 323 -10.17 25.43 -5.06
N HIS A 324 -8.92 25.83 -4.88
CA HIS A 324 -8.47 27.21 -4.73
C HIS A 324 -7.40 27.48 -5.78
N PRO A 325 -7.79 27.81 -7.02
CA PRO A 325 -6.84 27.89 -8.13
C PRO A 325 -5.80 28.96 -7.84
N VAL A 326 -4.53 28.65 -8.13
CA VAL A 326 -3.43 29.61 -8.08
C VAL A 326 -2.77 29.61 -9.45
N THR A 327 -2.75 30.77 -10.11
CA THR A 327 -2.17 30.91 -11.45
C THR A 327 -0.99 31.86 -11.42
N LYS A 328 -0.16 31.83 -12.48
CA LYS A 328 0.99 32.75 -12.61
C LYS A 328 0.58 34.22 -12.67
N LYS A 329 -0.66 34.52 -13.10
CA LYS A 329 -1.17 35.88 -13.28
C LYS A 329 -1.68 36.52 -11.98
N MET A 330 -1.93 35.73 -10.94
CA MET A 330 -2.45 36.24 -9.67
C MET A 330 -1.43 37.11 -8.94
N THR A 331 -1.91 38.11 -8.22
CA THR A 331 -1.14 38.96 -7.31
C THR A 331 -0.90 38.26 -5.97
N ASP A 332 0.11 38.71 -5.21
CA ASP A 332 0.40 38.12 -3.89
C ASP A 332 -0.79 38.29 -2.92
N ALA A 333 -1.51 39.42 -3.01
CA ALA A 333 -2.69 39.68 -2.19
C ALA A 333 -3.81 38.66 -2.43
N GLU A 334 -4.10 38.32 -3.70
CA GLU A 334 -5.11 37.33 -4.03
C GLU A 334 -4.73 35.92 -3.55
N ILE A 335 -3.44 35.57 -3.62
CA ILE A 335 -2.95 34.29 -3.10
C ILE A 335 -3.06 34.25 -1.57
N LEU A 336 -2.76 35.36 -0.88
CA LEU A 336 -2.91 35.46 0.57
C LEU A 336 -4.37 35.31 1.02
N GLU A 337 -5.34 35.88 0.29
CA GLU A 337 -6.75 35.67 0.59
C GLU A 337 -7.15 34.19 0.50
N LYS A 338 -6.66 33.47 -0.52
CA LYS A 338 -6.87 32.01 -0.62
C LYS A 338 -6.22 31.27 0.54
N ILE A 339 -5.00 31.64 0.94
CA ILE A 339 -4.30 31.05 2.09
C ILE A 339 -5.12 31.22 3.38
N LYS A 340 -5.67 32.42 3.62
CA LYS A 340 -6.53 32.69 4.78
C LYS A 340 -7.74 31.76 4.79
N VAL A 341 -8.41 31.58 3.65
CA VAL A 341 -9.54 30.65 3.53
C VAL A 341 -9.09 29.21 3.81
N ILE A 342 -8.00 28.75 3.20
CA ILE A 342 -7.49 27.37 3.38
C ILE A 342 -7.16 27.09 4.85
N LYS A 343 -6.61 28.06 5.59
CA LYS A 343 -6.30 27.93 7.01
C LYS A 343 -7.53 27.71 7.90
N THR A 344 -8.73 28.04 7.43
CA THR A 344 -9.99 27.77 8.17
C THR A 344 -10.43 26.31 8.08
N TYR A 345 -9.84 25.52 7.19
CA TYR A 345 -10.20 24.12 7.00
C TYR A 345 -9.66 23.21 8.10
N ARG A 346 -10.29 22.04 8.25
CA ARG A 346 -9.98 21.10 9.32
C ARG A 346 -8.65 20.40 9.03
N LYS A 347 -7.67 20.59 9.92
CA LYS A 347 -6.40 19.85 9.90
C LYS A 347 -6.60 18.37 10.23
N PRO A 348 -5.79 17.44 9.71
CA PRO A 348 -4.71 17.65 8.74
C PRO A 348 -5.17 18.03 7.33
N ILE A 349 -4.46 18.97 6.70
CA ILE A 349 -4.73 19.50 5.36
C ILE A 349 -3.64 19.05 4.38
N VAL A 350 -4.05 18.50 3.23
CA VAL A 350 -3.17 18.31 2.07
C VAL A 350 -3.56 19.32 1.01
N ILE A 351 -2.62 20.18 0.67
CA ILE A 351 -2.71 21.14 -0.43
C ILE A 351 -1.87 20.58 -1.58
N HIS A 352 -2.40 20.50 -2.79
CA HIS A 352 -1.64 20.00 -3.93
C HIS A 352 -1.71 20.92 -5.13
N ALA A 353 -0.60 21.02 -5.85
CA ALA A 353 -0.50 21.57 -7.20
C ALA A 353 -0.04 20.45 -8.14
N PHE A 354 -0.10 20.62 -9.47
CA PHE A 354 0.34 19.57 -10.40
C PHE A 354 1.77 19.09 -10.09
N PHE A 355 2.70 20.05 -9.96
CA PHE A 355 4.04 19.87 -9.41
C PHE A 355 4.22 20.78 -8.19
N SER A 356 4.74 20.25 -7.08
CA SER A 356 4.96 21.02 -5.85
C SER A 356 6.15 21.98 -5.91
N ASP A 357 7.00 21.84 -6.92
CA ASP A 357 8.22 22.62 -7.13
C ASP A 357 8.15 23.60 -8.32
N ASN A 358 6.98 23.71 -8.96
CA ASN A 358 6.76 24.71 -9.99
C ASN A 358 6.75 26.14 -9.41
N SER A 359 6.88 27.15 -10.27
CA SER A 359 6.98 28.54 -9.84
C SER A 359 5.79 29.01 -9.01
N THR A 360 4.59 28.56 -9.37
CA THR A 360 3.34 28.89 -8.70
C THR A 360 3.25 28.30 -7.29
N ALA A 361 3.58 27.01 -7.14
CA ALA A 361 3.57 26.31 -5.85
C ALA A 361 4.67 26.83 -4.92
N LYS A 362 5.85 27.17 -5.45
CA LYS A 362 6.92 27.85 -4.69
C LYS A 362 6.46 29.20 -4.16
N ARG A 363 5.86 30.03 -5.01
CA ARG A 363 5.28 31.32 -4.61
C ARG A 363 4.20 31.16 -3.54
N PHE A 364 3.29 30.18 -3.71
CA PHE A 364 2.29 29.85 -2.70
C PHE A 364 2.92 29.46 -1.36
N LYS A 365 3.92 28.57 -1.37
CA LYS A 365 4.66 28.12 -0.17
C LYS A 365 5.34 29.28 0.56
N GLU A 366 5.99 30.18 -0.19
CA GLU A 366 6.65 31.36 0.37
C GLU A 366 5.65 32.30 1.05
N LEU A 367 4.53 32.61 0.38
CA LEU A 367 3.48 33.45 0.94
C LEU A 367 2.81 32.79 2.16
N TYR A 368 2.57 31.48 2.12
CA TYR A 368 2.02 30.73 3.26
C TYR A 368 2.93 30.83 4.49
N SER A 369 4.25 30.77 4.28
CA SER A 369 5.24 30.85 5.35
C SER A 369 5.36 32.25 5.94
N LYS A 370 5.18 33.30 5.12
CA LYS A 370 5.18 34.71 5.56
C LYS A 370 3.91 35.09 6.32
N ASP A 371 2.78 34.48 5.97
CA ASP A 371 1.48 34.68 6.63
C ASP A 371 1.37 33.93 7.98
N ARG A 372 2.49 33.50 8.58
CA ARG A 372 2.52 33.02 9.96
C ARG A 372 2.30 34.21 10.88
N THR A 373 1.03 34.57 11.07
CA THR A 373 0.61 35.42 12.18
C THR A 373 1.06 34.74 13.48
N PRO A 374 1.72 35.46 14.41
CA PRO A 374 2.13 34.91 15.70
C PRO A 374 0.95 34.43 16.54
#